data_AF-A0A7J8P170-F1
#
_entry.id   AF-A0A7J8P170-F1
#
_cell.length_a   1.000
_cell.length_b   1.000
_cell.length_c   1.000
_cell.angle_alpha   90.00
_cell.angle_beta   90.00
_cell.angle_gamma   90.00
#
_symmetry.space_group_name_H-M   'P 1'
#
loop_
_entity.id
_entity.type
_entity.pdbx_description
1 polymer ?
#
loop_
_entity_poly.entity_id
_entity_poly.type
_entity_poly.pdbx_seq_one_letter_code
_entity_poly.pdbx_strand_id
1 'polypeptide(L)'
;YGHFFPDPQYENVQHIICCDSYATYAYDFEFANNVGFSRHSSEQPMVQIAFQYTVVVPPEELPGSELLSSSRGKHSIKRRLRIRTLQYGTARNLNELYDGVDPEVVLSLLVHKVILASLEEGVREGRMLLHDWLVILTSQYNEAFNLIQYKNGSSSITGQLDVTFSQCPQLQPLPRLVFALLRNPLLRFHEEGVHPDYRIYVQCLFSALEPSSLHRAIYPVLTSYSTPDKQAYPRHSLSRAALITSGSPIFFLDAYTTLIVFYSSTADPSLPFPPPHDCLLRSTINKLKQERCITPKLIFIRGGQDDASVFENYLIEEQDVNGTGLTSVMGFVSFLEDITQSVLEYMK
;
A
#
# COMPACT_ATOMS: atom_id res chain seq x y z
N TYR A 1 1.81 7.30 -14.00
CA TYR A 1 2.52 7.60 -12.75
C TYR A 1 3.78 6.75 -12.64
N GLY A 2 4.86 7.33 -12.14
CA GLY A 2 6.16 6.68 -11.99
C GLY A 2 7.30 7.55 -12.50
N HIS A 3 8.52 7.02 -12.46
CA HIS A 3 9.73 7.75 -12.85
C HIS A 3 9.99 7.61 -14.36
N PHE A 4 9.25 8.37 -15.17
CA PHE A 4 9.40 8.47 -16.62
C PHE A 4 9.09 9.88 -17.12
N PHE A 5 9.38 10.13 -18.40
CA PHE A 5 9.02 11.37 -19.08
C PHE A 5 8.08 11.07 -20.26
N PRO A 6 7.02 11.87 -20.48
CA PRO A 6 6.19 11.71 -21.67
C PRO A 6 6.98 12.04 -22.94
N ASP A 7 6.67 11.35 -24.03
CA ASP A 7 7.19 11.70 -25.35
C ASP A 7 6.51 12.98 -25.87
N PRO A 8 7.25 13.95 -26.44
CA PRO A 8 6.67 15.20 -26.91
C PRO A 8 5.82 15.07 -28.18
N GLN A 9 5.95 13.97 -28.93
CA GLN A 9 5.25 13.74 -30.20
C GLN A 9 4.10 12.72 -30.06
N TYR A 10 4.26 11.71 -29.20
CA TYR A 10 3.33 10.61 -29.07
C TYR A 10 2.77 10.50 -27.64
N GLU A 11 1.48 10.77 -27.50
CA GLU A 11 0.75 10.80 -26.22
C GLU A 11 0.95 9.54 -25.34
N ASN A 12 0.95 8.36 -25.96
CA ASN A 12 1.02 7.07 -25.25
C ASN A 12 2.45 6.50 -25.15
N VAL A 13 3.46 7.27 -25.51
CA VAL A 13 4.87 6.85 -25.42
C VAL A 13 5.52 7.53 -24.23
N GLN A 14 6.21 6.75 -23.41
CA GLN A 14 7.00 7.27 -22.29
C GLN A 14 8.47 6.85 -22.41
N HIS A 15 9.35 7.73 -21.98
CA HIS A 15 10.80 7.55 -21.94
C HIS A 15 11.26 7.23 -20.53
N ILE A 16 11.97 6.11 -20.41
CA ILE A 16 12.59 5.64 -19.16
C ILE A 16 14.09 5.58 -19.40
N ILE A 17 14.86 6.38 -18.64
CA ILE A 17 16.32 6.47 -18.79
C ILE A 17 16.98 5.15 -18.38
N CYS A 18 16.56 4.61 -17.23
CA CYS A 18 16.98 3.33 -16.71
C CYS A 18 15.88 2.74 -15.83
N CYS A 19 15.87 1.42 -15.70
CA CYS A 19 15.00 0.70 -14.79
C CYS A 19 15.68 -0.59 -14.34
N ASP A 20 15.22 -1.12 -13.22
CA ASP A 20 15.60 -2.42 -12.70
C ASP A 20 14.35 -3.33 -12.61
N SER A 21 14.48 -4.47 -11.92
CA SER A 21 13.38 -5.41 -11.73
C SER A 21 12.28 -4.92 -10.78
N TYR A 22 12.52 -3.85 -10.02
CA TYR A 22 11.60 -3.30 -9.02
C TYR A 22 10.86 -2.05 -9.51
N ALA A 23 11.34 -1.44 -10.60
CA ALA A 23 10.70 -0.28 -11.22
C ALA A 23 9.24 -0.59 -11.60
N THR A 24 8.31 0.12 -10.98
CA THR A 24 6.87 0.01 -11.23
C THR A 24 6.33 1.29 -11.86
N TYR A 25 5.40 1.12 -12.80
CA TYR A 25 4.71 2.20 -13.49
C TYR A 25 3.21 1.94 -13.44
N ALA A 26 2.44 2.92 -12.98
CA ALA A 26 1.00 2.83 -12.88
C ALA A 26 0.33 3.70 -13.96
N TYR A 27 -0.73 3.18 -14.56
CA TYR A 27 -1.51 3.89 -15.58
C TYR A 27 -2.96 3.95 -15.12
N ASP A 28 -3.55 5.13 -15.23
CA ASP A 28 -4.97 5.34 -15.02
C ASP A 28 -5.65 5.47 -16.39
N PHE A 29 -6.82 4.86 -16.52
CA PHE A 29 -7.53 4.76 -17.79
C PHE A 29 -8.89 5.40 -17.68
N GLU A 30 -9.24 6.17 -18.71
CA GLU A 30 -10.56 6.78 -18.85
C GLU A 30 -11.34 6.12 -19.99
N PHE A 31 -12.66 6.08 -19.86
CA PHE A 31 -13.53 5.60 -20.92
C PHE A 31 -13.61 6.64 -22.05
N ALA A 32 -12.91 6.41 -23.16
CA ALA A 32 -13.06 7.22 -24.35
C ALA A 32 -14.42 7.04 -25.04
N ASN A 33 -14.96 5.81 -25.00
CA ASN A 33 -16.28 5.45 -25.51
C ASN A 33 -16.73 4.11 -24.89
N ASN A 34 -17.93 3.63 -25.27
CA ASN A 34 -18.51 2.37 -24.77
C ASN A 34 -18.25 1.15 -25.69
N VAL A 35 -17.43 1.30 -26.74
CA VAL A 35 -17.13 0.23 -27.70
C VAL A 35 -16.25 -0.82 -27.03
N GLY A 36 -16.54 -2.12 -27.24
CA GLY A 36 -15.81 -3.21 -26.59
C GLY A 36 -16.23 -3.48 -25.14
N PHE A 37 -17.02 -2.60 -24.53
CA PHE A 37 -17.54 -2.76 -23.16
C PHE A 37 -19.02 -3.22 -23.12
N SER A 38 -19.62 -3.47 -24.28
CA SER A 38 -21.02 -3.90 -24.37
C SER A 38 -21.18 -5.39 -24.10
N ARG A 39 -22.33 -5.77 -23.53
CA ARG A 39 -22.66 -7.17 -23.16
C ARG A 39 -22.66 -8.17 -24.32
N HIS A 40 -22.72 -7.67 -25.56
CA HIS A 40 -22.79 -8.47 -26.79
C HIS A 40 -21.59 -8.23 -27.70
N SER A 41 -20.59 -7.49 -27.23
CA SER A 41 -19.33 -7.33 -27.94
C SER A 41 -18.62 -8.67 -28.05
N SER A 42 -18.24 -9.06 -29.27
CA SER A 42 -17.33 -10.19 -29.49
C SER A 42 -15.91 -9.89 -28.99
N GLU A 43 -15.58 -8.60 -28.84
CA GLU A 43 -14.28 -8.11 -28.45
C GLU A 43 -14.29 -7.68 -26.98
N GLN A 44 -13.40 -8.25 -26.19
CA GLN A 44 -13.18 -7.85 -24.80
C GLN A 44 -12.11 -6.76 -24.72
N PRO A 45 -12.17 -5.87 -23.71
CA PRO A 45 -11.14 -4.85 -23.52
C PRO A 45 -9.77 -5.49 -23.34
N MET A 46 -8.79 -4.96 -24.07
CA MET A 46 -7.41 -5.43 -24.03
C MET A 46 -6.45 -4.28 -23.77
N VAL A 47 -5.45 -4.55 -22.93
CA VAL A 47 -4.34 -3.66 -22.66
C VAL A 47 -3.07 -4.34 -23.17
N GLN A 48 -2.34 -3.65 -24.05
CA GLN A 48 -1.02 -4.10 -24.50
C GLN A 48 0.04 -3.07 -24.10
N ILE A 49 1.05 -3.53 -23.38
CA ILE A 49 2.21 -2.74 -23.01
C ILE A 49 3.41 -3.26 -23.80
N ALA A 50 4.01 -2.39 -24.60
CA ALA A 50 5.22 -2.68 -25.37
C ALA A 50 6.39 -1.89 -24.77
N PHE A 51 7.33 -2.60 -24.16
CA PHE A 51 8.50 -2.01 -23.50
C PHE A 51 9.77 -2.31 -24.30
N GLN A 52 10.27 -1.29 -24.99
CA GLN A 52 11.52 -1.39 -25.75
C GLN A 52 12.70 -0.91 -24.91
N TYR A 53 13.75 -1.72 -24.80
CA TYR A 53 14.89 -1.41 -23.96
C TYR A 53 16.19 -1.99 -24.49
N THR A 54 17.29 -1.49 -23.95
CA THR A 54 18.64 -1.95 -24.25
C THR A 54 19.21 -2.61 -23.00
N VAL A 55 19.74 -3.83 -23.14
CA VAL A 55 20.29 -4.59 -22.02
C VAL A 55 21.73 -5.01 -22.28
N VAL A 56 22.54 -4.96 -21.23
CA VAL A 56 23.89 -5.51 -21.22
C VAL A 56 23.78 -7.01 -20.93
N VAL A 57 24.23 -7.83 -21.88
CA VAL A 57 24.17 -9.29 -21.81
C VAL A 57 25.57 -9.83 -21.53
N PRO A 58 25.75 -10.69 -20.52
CA PRO A 58 27.03 -11.34 -20.26
C PRO A 58 27.44 -12.21 -21.46
N PRO A 59 28.74 -12.50 -21.63
CA PRO A 59 29.19 -13.43 -22.65
C PRO A 59 28.51 -14.80 -22.47
N GLU A 60 28.08 -15.42 -23.58
CA GLU A 60 27.52 -16.78 -23.55
C GLU A 60 28.62 -17.77 -23.16
N GLU A 61 28.54 -18.33 -21.95
CA GLU A 61 29.35 -19.48 -21.56
C GLU A 61 28.82 -20.71 -22.30
N LEU A 62 29.45 -21.07 -23.41
CA LEU A 62 29.18 -22.34 -24.09
C LEU A 62 29.58 -23.49 -23.15
N PRO A 63 28.66 -24.38 -22.75
CA PRO A 63 29.01 -25.54 -21.94
C PRO A 63 29.84 -26.49 -22.80
N GLY A 64 31.17 -26.45 -22.64
CA GLY A 64 32.12 -27.28 -23.39
C GLY A 64 33.46 -26.64 -23.73
N SER A 65 33.66 -25.33 -23.49
CA SER A 65 34.92 -24.65 -23.80
C SER A 65 35.79 -24.43 -22.55
N GLU A 66 36.12 -25.50 -21.82
CA GLU A 66 37.03 -25.44 -20.67
C GLU A 66 38.51 -25.26 -21.03
N LEU A 67 38.86 -25.22 -22.32
CA LEU A 67 40.27 -25.21 -22.72
C LEU A 67 40.48 -24.13 -23.77
N LEU A 68 41.23 -23.10 -23.36
CA LEU A 68 41.84 -22.03 -24.18
C LEU A 68 40.97 -20.81 -24.49
N SER A 69 40.76 -19.92 -23.50
CA SER A 69 40.67 -18.49 -23.80
C SER A 69 40.88 -17.61 -22.56
N SER A 70 42.03 -16.94 -22.49
CA SER A 70 42.29 -15.80 -21.61
C SER A 70 41.57 -14.52 -22.07
N SER A 71 40.64 -14.59 -23.03
CA SER A 71 39.81 -13.46 -23.40
C SER A 71 38.61 -13.39 -22.46
N ARG A 72 38.61 -12.44 -21.52
CA ARG A 72 37.40 -12.07 -20.77
C ARG A 72 36.28 -11.88 -21.79
N GLY A 73 35.26 -12.74 -21.75
CA GLY A 73 34.13 -12.64 -22.66
C GLY A 73 33.55 -11.22 -22.59
N LYS A 74 33.46 -10.56 -23.74
CA LYS A 74 32.99 -9.16 -23.79
C LYS A 74 31.49 -9.15 -23.57
N HIS A 75 31.02 -8.33 -22.64
CA HIS A 75 29.61 -8.03 -22.51
C HIS A 75 29.12 -7.41 -23.83
N SER A 76 27.93 -7.82 -24.27
CA SER A 76 27.31 -7.30 -25.50
C SER A 76 26.07 -6.49 -25.17
N ILE A 77 25.80 -5.48 -25.99
CA ILE A 77 24.58 -4.68 -25.85
C ILE A 77 23.55 -5.24 -26.83
N LYS A 78 22.38 -5.67 -26.32
CA LYS A 78 21.27 -6.16 -27.15
C LYS A 78 20.03 -5.28 -26.93
N ARG A 79 19.39 -4.85 -28.03
CA ARG A 79 18.07 -4.19 -27.98
C ARG A 79 16.98 -5.27 -27.92
N ARG A 80 16.02 -5.11 -27.02
CA ARG A 80 14.91 -6.05 -26.80
C ARG A 80 13.58 -5.29 -26.78
N LEU A 81 12.51 -6.00 -27.13
CA LEU A 81 11.14 -5.56 -26.98
C LEU A 81 10.40 -6.59 -26.12
N ARG A 82 9.87 -6.15 -24.98
CA ARG A 82 9.01 -6.96 -24.12
C ARG A 82 7.57 -6.53 -24.35
N ILE A 83 6.71 -7.46 -24.73
CA ILE A 83 5.29 -7.19 -24.94
C ILE A 83 4.51 -7.96 -23.90
N ARG A 84 3.58 -7.27 -23.23
CA ARG A 84 2.61 -7.88 -22.33
C ARG A 84 1.21 -7.50 -22.80
N THR A 85 0.38 -8.50 -23.09
CA THR A 85 -1.02 -8.30 -23.46
C THR A 85 -1.89 -8.93 -22.38
N LEU A 86 -2.85 -8.14 -21.90
CA LEU A 86 -3.83 -8.53 -20.90
C LEU A 86 -5.21 -8.28 -21.48
N GLN A 87 -6.11 -9.24 -21.29
CA GLN A 87 -7.51 -9.14 -21.68
C GLN A 87 -8.35 -9.14 -20.41
N TYR A 88 -9.34 -8.25 -20.35
CA TYR A 88 -10.19 -8.05 -19.17
C TYR A 88 -11.64 -8.40 -19.49
N GLY A 89 -12.33 -8.94 -18.48
CA GLY A 89 -13.78 -9.10 -18.54
C GLY A 89 -14.50 -7.77 -18.30
N THR A 90 -15.75 -7.68 -18.77
CA THR A 90 -16.64 -6.54 -18.52
C THR A 90 -17.67 -6.93 -17.46
N ALA A 91 -17.74 -6.18 -16.35
CA ALA A 91 -18.76 -6.41 -15.33
C ALA A 91 -20.16 -6.10 -15.85
N ARG A 92 -21.17 -6.90 -15.46
CA ARG A 92 -22.56 -6.73 -15.90
C ARG A 92 -23.38 -5.84 -14.97
N ASN A 93 -22.93 -5.71 -13.73
CA ASN A 93 -23.55 -4.96 -12.64
C ASN A 93 -22.45 -4.46 -11.68
N LEU A 94 -22.81 -3.58 -10.76
CA LEU A 94 -21.86 -3.01 -9.78
C LEU A 94 -21.27 -4.05 -8.83
N ASN A 95 -22.00 -5.12 -8.51
CA ASN A 95 -21.51 -6.17 -7.62
C ASN A 95 -20.32 -6.92 -8.25
N GLU A 96 -20.47 -7.33 -9.51
CA GLU A 96 -19.37 -7.94 -10.28
C GLU A 96 -18.17 -6.99 -10.44
N LEU A 97 -18.41 -5.68 -10.50
CA LEU A 97 -17.33 -4.69 -10.54
C LEU A 97 -16.56 -4.66 -9.22
N TYR A 98 -17.28 -4.60 -8.09
CA TYR A 98 -16.69 -4.58 -6.76
C TYR A 98 -15.96 -5.88 -6.42
N ASP A 99 -16.47 -7.03 -6.86
CA ASP A 99 -15.83 -8.34 -6.70
C ASP A 99 -14.49 -8.44 -7.46
N GLY A 100 -14.32 -7.65 -8.52
CA GLY A 100 -13.09 -7.60 -9.32
C GLY A 100 -12.03 -6.61 -8.82
N VAL A 101 -12.28 -5.89 -7.73
CA VAL A 101 -11.35 -4.88 -7.20
C VAL A 101 -10.14 -5.52 -6.53
N ASP A 102 -8.96 -4.99 -6.84
CA ASP A 102 -7.73 -5.26 -6.08
C ASP A 102 -7.43 -4.06 -5.16
N PRO A 103 -7.52 -4.21 -3.83
CA PRO A 103 -7.34 -3.10 -2.89
C PRO A 103 -5.90 -2.54 -2.87
N GLU A 104 -4.88 -3.36 -3.18
CA GLU A 104 -3.50 -2.90 -3.22
C GLU A 104 -3.26 -1.99 -4.44
N VAL A 105 -3.84 -2.34 -5.59
CA VAL A 105 -3.78 -1.54 -6.81
C VAL A 105 -4.55 -0.23 -6.65
N VAL A 106 -5.74 -0.27 -6.05
CA VAL A 106 -6.53 0.94 -5.73
C VAL A 106 -5.72 1.87 -4.83
N LEU A 107 -5.14 1.34 -3.74
CA LEU A 107 -4.27 2.14 -2.88
C LEU A 107 -3.10 2.75 -3.64
N SER A 108 -2.45 1.99 -4.53
CA SER A 108 -1.32 2.51 -5.33
C SER A 108 -1.73 3.70 -6.19
N LEU A 109 -2.87 3.61 -6.88
CA LEU A 109 -3.38 4.70 -7.70
C LEU A 109 -3.77 5.91 -6.85
N LEU A 110 -4.44 5.70 -5.72
CA LEU A 110 -4.80 6.78 -4.79
C LEU A 110 -3.56 7.50 -4.27
N VAL A 111 -2.52 6.77 -3.86
CA VAL A 111 -1.26 7.37 -3.42
C VAL A 111 -0.66 8.26 -4.52
N HIS A 112 -0.59 7.78 -5.76
CA HIS A 112 -0.06 8.59 -6.86
C HIS A 112 -0.89 9.85 -7.14
N LYS A 113 -2.23 9.72 -7.17
CA LYS A 113 -3.13 10.87 -7.38
C LYS A 113 -3.01 11.90 -6.27
N VAL A 114 -2.93 11.44 -5.02
CA VAL A 114 -2.80 12.32 -3.87
C VAL A 114 -1.41 12.98 -3.81
N ILE A 115 -0.34 12.29 -4.22
CA ILE A 115 0.98 12.94 -4.39
C ILE A 115 0.87 14.08 -5.39
N LEU A 116 0.26 13.86 -6.55
CA LEU A 116 0.10 14.87 -7.59
C LEU A 116 -0.73 16.07 -7.09
N ALA A 117 -1.92 15.81 -6.56
CA ALA A 117 -2.78 16.86 -5.98
C ALA A 117 -2.09 17.62 -4.84
N SER A 118 -1.31 16.93 -4.01
CA SER A 118 -0.55 17.58 -2.93
C SER A 118 0.57 18.48 -3.44
N LEU A 119 1.15 18.19 -4.60
CA LEU A 119 2.18 19.02 -5.24
C LEU A 119 1.59 20.22 -5.98
N GLU A 120 0.39 20.07 -6.56
CA GLU A 120 -0.28 21.11 -7.35
C GLU A 120 -1.11 22.07 -6.48
N GLU A 121 -1.89 21.53 -5.54
CA GLU A 121 -2.92 22.25 -4.77
C GLU A 121 -2.64 22.26 -3.25
N GLY A 122 -1.68 21.44 -2.82
CA GLY A 122 -1.23 21.37 -1.43
C GLY A 122 -1.83 20.19 -0.64
N VAL A 123 -1.19 19.89 0.48
CA VAL A 123 -1.50 18.70 1.31
C VAL A 123 -2.94 18.69 1.82
N ARG A 124 -3.52 19.87 2.10
CA ARG A 124 -4.92 19.97 2.56
C ARG A 124 -5.89 19.41 1.51
N GLU A 125 -5.69 19.80 0.25
CA GLU A 125 -6.53 19.36 -0.86
C GLU A 125 -6.39 17.85 -1.08
N GLY A 126 -5.15 17.34 -1.10
CA GLY A 126 -4.90 15.90 -1.21
C GLY A 126 -5.59 15.07 -0.11
N ARG A 127 -5.73 15.60 1.10
CA ARG A 127 -6.50 14.95 2.19
C ARG A 127 -8.00 14.98 1.95
N MET A 128 -8.54 16.13 1.53
CA MET A 128 -9.97 16.30 1.25
C MET A 128 -10.40 15.38 0.12
N LEU A 129 -9.69 15.37 -1.01
CA LEU A 129 -9.96 14.49 -2.14
C LEU A 129 -9.95 13.01 -1.75
N LEU A 130 -9.03 12.60 -0.88
CA LEU A 130 -8.93 11.21 -0.43
C LEU A 130 -10.10 10.82 0.50
N HIS A 131 -10.55 11.73 1.37
CA HIS A 131 -11.72 11.53 2.22
C HIS A 131 -13.00 11.48 1.38
N ASP A 132 -13.20 12.46 0.52
CA ASP A 132 -14.35 12.56 -0.40
C ASP A 132 -14.45 11.33 -1.30
N TRP A 133 -13.33 10.83 -1.80
CA TRP A 133 -13.30 9.60 -2.60
C TRP A 133 -13.90 8.40 -1.84
N LEU A 134 -13.56 8.24 -0.55
CA LEU A 134 -14.11 7.15 0.26
C LEU A 134 -15.60 7.37 0.56
N VAL A 135 -16.01 8.62 0.81
CA VAL A 135 -17.43 8.97 1.01
C VAL A 135 -18.26 8.65 -0.23
N ILE A 136 -17.79 9.03 -1.42
CA ILE A 136 -18.46 8.74 -2.69
C ILE A 136 -18.54 7.22 -2.91
N LEU A 137 -17.43 6.49 -2.76
CA LEU A 137 -17.40 5.03 -2.92
C LEU A 137 -18.39 4.35 -1.96
N THR A 138 -18.40 4.77 -0.69
CA THR A 138 -19.28 4.19 0.34
C THR A 138 -20.75 4.47 0.02
N SER A 139 -21.07 5.67 -0.45
CA SER A 139 -22.41 6.07 -0.86
C SER A 139 -22.91 5.21 -2.03
N GLN A 140 -22.08 5.09 -3.08
CA GLN A 140 -22.39 4.28 -4.28
C GLN A 140 -22.53 2.79 -3.97
N TYR A 141 -21.72 2.25 -3.06
CA TYR A 141 -21.88 0.88 -2.58
C TYR A 141 -23.21 0.68 -1.85
N ASN A 142 -23.55 1.55 -0.90
CA ASN A 142 -24.79 1.41 -0.13
C ASN A 142 -26.05 1.54 -1.00
N GLU A 143 -26.00 2.39 -2.04
CA GLU A 143 -27.06 2.49 -3.05
C GLU A 143 -27.14 1.20 -3.90
N ALA A 144 -26.01 0.68 -4.40
CA ALA A 144 -25.96 -0.52 -5.23
C ALA A 144 -26.53 -1.77 -4.54
N PHE A 145 -26.29 -1.91 -3.23
CA PHE A 145 -26.80 -3.01 -2.41
C PHE A 145 -28.18 -2.73 -1.80
N ASN A 146 -28.85 -1.63 -2.17
CA ASN A 146 -30.15 -1.21 -1.64
C ASN A 146 -30.21 -1.19 -0.09
N LEU A 147 -29.10 -0.83 0.55
CA LEU A 147 -29.01 -0.75 2.01
C LEU A 147 -29.69 0.51 2.56
N ILE A 148 -29.98 1.46 1.68
CA ILE A 148 -30.60 2.74 1.99
C ILE A 148 -32.05 2.71 1.54
N GLN A 149 -32.96 2.96 2.47
CA GLN A 149 -34.37 3.16 2.18
C GLN A 149 -34.69 4.65 2.34
N TYR A 150 -35.07 5.30 1.24
CA TYR A 150 -35.65 6.63 1.26
C TYR A 150 -37.12 6.52 1.66
N LYS A 151 -37.53 7.14 2.77
CA LYS A 151 -38.94 7.24 3.11
C LYS A 151 -39.63 8.12 2.06
N ASN A 152 -40.71 7.63 1.47
CA ASN A 152 -41.54 8.37 0.51
C ASN A 152 -41.84 9.80 1.02
N GLY A 153 -41.19 10.80 0.41
CA GLY A 153 -41.40 12.22 0.69
C GLY A 153 -40.58 12.82 1.83
N SER A 154 -39.55 12.14 2.36
CA SER A 154 -38.63 12.70 3.36
C SER A 154 -37.18 12.35 3.00
N SER A 155 -36.27 13.32 2.97
CA SER A 155 -34.82 13.14 2.80
C SER A 155 -34.13 12.47 4.00
N SER A 156 -34.89 11.77 4.86
CA SER A 156 -34.37 11.06 6.01
C SER A 156 -34.08 9.60 5.66
N ILE A 157 -32.79 9.27 5.64
CA ILE A 157 -32.27 7.90 5.50
C ILE A 157 -32.60 7.14 6.79
N THR A 158 -33.35 6.04 6.69
CA THR A 158 -33.71 5.19 7.85
C THR A 158 -32.96 3.86 7.90
N GLY A 159 -32.02 3.63 6.97
CA GLY A 159 -31.20 2.41 6.89
C GLY A 159 -29.90 2.53 7.69
N GLN A 160 -29.41 1.39 8.21
CA GLN A 160 -28.07 1.31 8.80
C GLN A 160 -27.04 1.30 7.66
N LEU A 161 -26.26 2.38 7.55
CA LEU A 161 -25.18 2.47 6.56
C LEU A 161 -24.10 1.43 6.86
N ASP A 162 -23.65 0.75 5.80
CA ASP A 162 -22.50 -0.14 5.86
C ASP A 162 -21.27 0.59 5.34
N VAL A 163 -20.46 1.09 6.27
CA VAL A 163 -19.14 1.70 6.02
C VAL A 163 -17.99 0.68 6.04
N THR A 164 -18.31 -0.58 6.32
CA THR A 164 -17.33 -1.67 6.46
C THR A 164 -17.27 -2.56 5.22
N PHE A 165 -18.14 -2.33 4.24
CA PHE A 165 -18.28 -3.15 3.04
C PHE A 165 -18.52 -4.64 3.37
N SER A 166 -19.43 -4.91 4.29
CA SER A 166 -19.74 -6.25 4.81
C SER A 166 -20.09 -7.27 3.72
N GLN A 167 -20.70 -6.84 2.62
CA GLN A 167 -21.08 -7.72 1.50
C GLN A 167 -20.00 -7.86 0.42
N CYS A 168 -18.94 -7.06 0.45
CA CYS A 168 -17.86 -7.11 -0.54
C CYS A 168 -16.47 -7.19 0.12
N PRO A 169 -15.91 -8.41 0.29
CA PRO A 169 -14.63 -8.63 0.95
C PRO A 169 -13.45 -7.83 0.35
N GLN A 170 -13.46 -7.57 -0.96
CA GLN A 170 -12.38 -6.85 -1.64
C GLN A 170 -12.31 -5.36 -1.26
N LEU A 171 -13.44 -4.77 -0.86
CA LEU A 171 -13.50 -3.36 -0.46
C LEU A 171 -13.24 -3.15 1.04
N GLN A 172 -13.40 -4.19 1.87
CA GLN A 172 -13.24 -4.10 3.33
C GLN A 172 -11.89 -3.51 3.79
N PRO A 173 -10.75 -3.75 3.10
CA PRO A 173 -9.49 -3.12 3.49
C PRO A 173 -9.44 -1.61 3.24
N LEU A 174 -10.22 -1.08 2.30
CA LEU A 174 -10.08 0.28 1.78
C LEU A 174 -10.28 1.37 2.85
N PRO A 175 -11.30 1.35 3.73
CA PRO A 175 -11.42 2.35 4.78
C PRO A 175 -10.18 2.43 5.67
N ARG A 176 -9.61 1.28 6.02
CA ARG A 176 -8.41 1.21 6.86
C ARG A 176 -7.16 1.70 6.12
N LEU A 177 -7.04 1.39 4.83
CA LEU A 177 -5.93 1.86 3.99
C LEU A 177 -6.00 3.38 3.77
N VAL A 178 -7.18 3.93 3.51
CA VAL A 178 -7.42 5.37 3.41
C VAL A 178 -7.06 6.07 4.72
N PHE A 179 -7.55 5.55 5.84
CA PHE A 179 -7.19 6.06 7.17
C PHE A 179 -5.67 6.05 7.41
N ALA A 180 -5.00 4.95 7.08
CA ALA A 180 -3.55 4.85 7.21
C ALA A 180 -2.79 5.84 6.32
N LEU A 181 -3.27 6.05 5.09
CA LEU A 181 -2.71 7.04 4.18
C LEU A 181 -2.91 8.47 4.70
N LEU A 182 -4.07 8.79 5.26
CA LEU A 182 -4.33 10.09 5.92
C LEU A 182 -3.41 10.35 7.13
N ARG A 183 -2.94 9.30 7.81
CA ARG A 183 -1.94 9.41 8.90
C ARG A 183 -0.50 9.34 8.42
N ASN A 184 -0.28 8.96 7.16
CA ASN A 184 1.06 8.82 6.62
C ASN A 184 1.75 10.19 6.53
N PRO A 185 3.07 10.29 6.79
CA PRO A 185 3.86 11.51 6.63
C PRO A 185 3.68 12.23 5.28
N LEU A 186 3.26 11.50 4.23
CA LEU A 186 2.88 12.04 2.93
C LEU A 186 1.77 13.11 3.03
N LEU A 187 0.78 12.90 3.90
CA LEU A 187 -0.42 13.74 4.04
C LEU A 187 -0.55 14.47 5.39
N ARG A 188 0.39 14.27 6.31
CA ARG A 188 0.43 15.04 7.57
C ARG A 188 0.77 16.49 7.30
N PHE A 189 0.27 17.44 8.09
CA PHE A 189 0.63 18.84 7.93
C PHE A 189 2.08 19.10 8.39
N HIS A 190 2.72 20.16 7.88
CA HIS A 190 4.09 20.50 8.30
C HIS A 190 4.16 20.85 9.79
N GLU A 191 3.11 21.49 10.32
CA GLU A 191 2.92 21.82 11.73
C GLU A 191 2.96 20.57 12.64
N GLU A 192 2.71 19.40 12.08
CA GLU A 192 2.77 18.12 12.79
C GLU A 192 4.18 17.52 12.87
N GLY A 193 5.20 18.28 12.48
CA GLY A 193 6.61 17.93 12.64
C GLY A 193 7.21 17.11 11.50
N VAL A 194 6.56 17.02 10.33
CA VAL A 194 7.12 16.30 9.18
C VAL A 194 8.15 17.17 8.45
N HIS A 195 9.40 16.71 8.46
CA HIS A 195 10.49 17.35 7.73
C HIS A 195 10.22 17.34 6.20
N PRO A 196 10.42 18.46 5.48
CA PRO A 196 10.16 18.53 4.04
C PRO A 196 10.95 17.50 3.25
N ASP A 197 12.26 17.35 3.50
CA ASP A 197 13.08 16.34 2.81
C ASP A 197 12.57 14.91 3.01
N TYR A 198 12.06 14.60 4.20
CA TYR A 198 11.50 13.29 4.48
C TYR A 198 10.20 13.06 3.69
N ARG A 199 9.37 14.10 3.53
CA ARG A 199 8.17 14.01 2.68
C ARG A 199 8.54 13.79 1.22
N ILE A 200 9.50 14.55 0.68
CA ILE A 200 9.96 14.38 -0.71
C ILE A 200 10.53 12.97 -0.90
N TYR A 201 11.35 12.50 0.04
CA TYR A 201 11.86 11.13 0.03
C TYR A 201 10.73 10.09 -0.05
N VAL A 202 9.69 10.23 0.79
CA VAL A 202 8.53 9.33 0.79
C VAL A 202 7.75 9.42 -0.54
N GLN A 203 7.53 10.62 -1.08
CA GLN A 203 6.87 10.82 -2.37
C GLN A 203 7.62 10.10 -3.51
N CYS A 204 8.95 10.26 -3.58
CA CYS A 204 9.77 9.57 -4.58
C CYS A 204 9.77 8.06 -4.38
N LEU A 205 9.88 7.58 -3.14
CA LEU A 205 9.86 6.15 -2.85
C LEU A 205 8.52 5.54 -3.27
N PHE A 206 7.41 6.06 -2.76
CA PHE A 206 6.08 5.51 -3.00
C PHE A 206 5.66 5.60 -4.47
N SER A 207 6.18 6.56 -5.21
CA SER A 207 5.96 6.67 -6.65
C SER A 207 6.58 5.54 -7.48
N ALA A 208 7.51 4.77 -6.90
CA ALA A 208 8.21 3.68 -7.59
C ALA A 208 7.90 2.28 -7.04
N LEU A 209 7.18 2.16 -5.94
CA LEU A 209 6.88 0.88 -5.31
C LEU A 209 5.78 0.12 -6.07
N GLU A 210 5.92 -1.20 -6.13
CA GLU A 210 4.85 -2.10 -6.53
C GLU A 210 3.71 -2.11 -5.48
N PRO A 211 2.47 -2.48 -5.86
CA PRO A 211 1.30 -2.40 -4.99
C PRO A 211 1.47 -3.06 -3.62
N SER A 212 2.06 -4.25 -3.55
CA SER A 212 2.25 -5.01 -2.31
C SER A 212 3.27 -4.35 -1.37
N SER A 213 4.36 -3.84 -1.94
CA SER A 213 5.41 -3.10 -1.23
C SER A 213 4.87 -1.76 -0.71
N LEU A 214 4.10 -1.05 -1.53
CA LEU A 214 3.46 0.21 -1.14
C LEU A 214 2.41 0.00 -0.05
N HIS A 215 1.58 -1.04 -0.17
CA HIS A 215 0.64 -1.43 0.88
C HIS A 215 1.37 -1.63 2.21
N ARG A 216 2.50 -2.36 2.21
CA ARG A 216 3.31 -2.57 3.42
C ARG A 216 3.87 -1.27 4.00
N ALA A 217 4.21 -0.30 3.15
CA ALA A 217 4.74 0.99 3.57
C ALA A 217 3.66 1.92 4.15
N ILE A 218 2.41 1.83 3.66
CA ILE A 218 1.27 2.62 4.15
C ILE A 218 0.66 1.99 5.41
N TYR A 219 0.39 0.69 5.37
CA TYR A 219 -0.15 -0.08 6.49
C TYR A 219 0.81 -1.23 6.85
N PRO A 220 1.71 -1.00 7.82
CA PRO A 220 2.67 -2.00 8.29
C PRO A 220 2.02 -3.30 8.72
N VAL A 221 2.78 -4.39 8.67
CA VAL A 221 2.31 -5.69 9.16
C VAL A 221 2.94 -5.99 10.50
N LEU A 222 2.07 -6.28 11.47
CA LEU A 222 2.45 -6.70 12.81
C LEU A 222 2.20 -8.20 12.97
N THR A 223 3.26 -8.95 13.24
CA THR A 223 3.25 -10.41 13.48
C THR A 223 3.71 -10.66 14.91
N SER A 224 3.19 -11.68 15.57
CA SER A 224 3.67 -12.05 16.92
C SER A 224 4.32 -13.43 16.97
N TYR A 225 5.20 -13.59 17.95
CA TYR A 225 6.03 -14.76 18.17
C TYR A 225 5.95 -15.16 19.65
N SER A 226 5.77 -16.45 19.89
CA SER A 226 5.80 -17.05 21.24
C SER A 226 7.24 -17.25 21.73
N THR A 227 8.13 -17.61 20.80
CA THR A 227 9.59 -17.67 20.95
C THR A 227 10.21 -17.20 19.63
N PRO A 228 11.50 -16.86 19.57
CA PRO A 228 12.15 -16.44 18.32
C PRO A 228 12.01 -17.44 17.15
N ASP A 229 11.78 -18.73 17.45
CA ASP A 229 11.60 -19.81 16.48
C ASP A 229 10.16 -20.19 16.20
N LYS A 230 9.20 -19.68 16.98
CA LYS A 230 7.78 -20.08 16.87
C LYS A 230 6.88 -18.86 16.76
N GLN A 231 6.45 -18.61 15.54
CA GLN A 231 5.40 -17.65 15.22
C GLN A 231 4.09 -18.03 15.93
N ALA A 232 3.44 -17.05 16.54
CA ALA A 232 2.15 -17.21 17.22
C ALA A 232 1.00 -16.82 16.30
N TYR A 233 0.95 -15.56 15.87
CA TYR A 233 -0.08 -15.05 14.97
C TYR A 233 0.53 -14.31 13.78
N PRO A 234 0.03 -14.56 12.55
CA PRO A 234 0.59 -13.99 11.33
C PRO A 234 0.33 -12.50 11.15
N ARG A 235 -0.79 -12.00 11.65
CA ARG A 235 -1.20 -10.61 11.49
C ARG A 235 -2.02 -10.16 12.69
N HIS A 236 -1.71 -8.97 13.18
CA HIS A 236 -2.48 -8.21 14.17
C HIS A 236 -2.95 -6.90 13.56
N SER A 237 -4.01 -6.32 14.13
CA SER A 237 -4.31 -4.90 13.91
C SER A 237 -3.22 -4.04 14.54
N LEU A 238 -3.02 -2.84 14.00
CA LEU A 238 -2.04 -1.87 14.50
C LEU A 238 -2.60 -1.09 15.70
N SER A 239 -3.05 -1.81 16.73
CA SER A 239 -3.65 -1.27 17.95
C SER A 239 -3.02 -1.88 19.21
N ARG A 240 -3.01 -1.13 20.32
CA ARG A 240 -2.52 -1.60 21.62
C ARG A 240 -3.36 -2.75 22.17
N ALA A 241 -4.67 -2.71 21.91
CA ALA A 241 -5.58 -3.79 22.29
C ALA A 241 -5.15 -5.15 21.68
N ALA A 242 -4.65 -5.17 20.44
CA ALA A 242 -4.16 -6.39 19.81
C ALA A 242 -2.90 -6.94 20.51
N LEU A 243 -1.98 -6.06 20.93
CA LEU A 243 -0.79 -6.47 21.68
C LEU A 243 -1.18 -7.16 22.99
N ILE A 244 -2.06 -6.53 23.77
CA ILE A 244 -2.53 -7.04 25.07
C ILE A 244 -3.28 -8.38 24.88
N THR A 245 -4.21 -8.42 23.94
CA THR A 245 -5.06 -9.60 23.70
C THR A 245 -4.26 -10.79 23.19
N SER A 246 -3.22 -10.55 22.40
CA SER A 246 -2.40 -11.63 21.84
C SER A 246 -1.60 -12.41 22.89
N GLY A 247 -1.32 -11.79 24.06
CA GLY A 247 -0.48 -12.35 25.12
C GLY A 247 0.94 -12.76 24.66
N SER A 248 1.38 -12.34 23.48
CA SER A 248 2.63 -12.78 22.88
C SER A 248 3.80 -11.97 23.45
N PRO A 249 4.96 -12.59 23.75
CA PRO A 249 6.11 -11.89 24.30
C PRO A 249 6.89 -11.09 23.25
N ILE A 250 6.84 -11.48 21.98
CA ILE A 250 7.64 -10.90 20.90
C ILE A 250 6.73 -10.45 19.76
N PHE A 251 6.95 -9.25 19.26
CA PHE A 251 6.26 -8.67 18.12
C PHE A 251 7.27 -8.26 17.06
N PHE A 252 6.94 -8.56 15.81
CA PHE A 252 7.70 -8.16 14.64
C PHE A 252 6.83 -7.25 13.78
N LEU A 253 7.26 -6.01 13.65
CA LEU A 253 6.63 -5.01 12.80
C LEU A 253 7.46 -4.80 11.54
N ASP A 254 6.78 -4.89 10.40
CA ASP A 254 7.36 -4.62 9.10
C ASP A 254 6.66 -3.43 8.43
N ALA A 255 7.36 -2.30 8.37
CA ALA A 255 6.90 -1.04 7.78
C ALA A 255 7.63 -0.70 6.46
N TYR A 256 8.08 -1.72 5.72
CA TYR A 256 8.83 -1.61 4.46
C TYR A 256 10.23 -0.99 4.56
N THR A 257 10.37 0.26 5.00
CA THR A 257 11.66 0.96 5.20
C THR A 257 12.29 0.61 6.55
N THR A 258 11.48 0.19 7.51
CA THR A 258 11.90 -0.12 8.88
C THR A 258 11.32 -1.45 9.33
N LEU A 259 12.16 -2.26 9.96
CA LEU A 259 11.82 -3.51 10.63
C LEU A 259 12.05 -3.32 12.12
N ILE A 260 11.04 -3.60 12.94
CA ILE A 260 11.14 -3.48 14.39
C ILE A 260 10.83 -4.82 15.02
N VAL A 261 11.71 -5.27 15.90
CA VAL A 261 11.44 -6.40 16.79
C VAL A 261 11.28 -5.84 18.20
N PHE A 262 10.07 -5.93 18.70
CA PHE A 262 9.67 -5.44 20.01
C PHE A 262 9.41 -6.61 20.96
N TYR A 263 10.10 -6.64 22.09
CA TYR A 263 9.83 -7.58 23.17
C TYR A 263 8.93 -6.86 24.19
N SER A 264 7.78 -7.45 24.51
CA SER A 264 6.86 -6.88 25.50
C SER A 264 7.54 -6.71 26.87
N SER A 265 7.10 -5.72 27.65
CA SER A 265 7.53 -5.57 29.06
C SER A 265 7.12 -6.76 29.93
N THR A 266 6.12 -7.52 29.49
CA THR A 266 5.66 -8.77 30.13
C THR A 266 6.36 -10.02 29.60
N ALA A 267 7.33 -9.88 28.69
CA ALA A 267 8.05 -11.01 28.14
C ALA A 267 8.91 -11.69 29.21
N ASP A 268 8.98 -13.02 29.15
CA ASP A 268 9.83 -13.80 30.06
C ASP A 268 11.30 -13.36 29.91
N PRO A 269 11.98 -12.94 31.00
CA PRO A 269 13.39 -12.59 30.99
C PRO A 269 14.33 -13.70 30.50
N SER A 270 13.87 -14.96 30.48
CA SER A 270 14.62 -16.09 29.93
C SER A 270 14.76 -16.05 28.41
N LEU A 271 13.92 -15.28 27.71
CA LEU A 271 13.96 -15.18 26.26
C LEU A 271 15.23 -14.45 25.79
N PRO A 272 15.94 -15.00 24.79
CA PRO A 272 17.17 -14.38 24.30
C PRO A 272 16.87 -13.04 23.62
N PHE A 273 17.59 -12.01 24.04
CA PHE A 273 17.59 -10.71 23.38
C PHE A 273 19.01 -10.18 23.20
N PRO A 274 19.40 -9.75 21.98
CA PRO A 274 18.60 -9.79 20.75
C PRO A 274 18.32 -11.23 20.29
N PRO A 275 17.34 -11.45 19.39
CA PRO A 275 17.01 -12.80 18.94
C PRO A 275 18.22 -13.47 18.25
N PRO A 276 18.48 -14.77 18.51
CA PRO A 276 19.63 -15.52 17.99
C PRO A 276 19.73 -15.47 16.47
N HIS A 277 20.95 -15.55 15.92
CA HIS A 277 21.16 -15.43 14.47
C HIS A 277 20.54 -16.56 13.65
N ASP A 278 20.42 -17.74 14.24
CA ASP A 278 19.95 -18.99 13.66
C ASP A 278 18.45 -19.26 13.90
N CYS A 279 17.70 -18.27 14.39
CA CYS A 279 16.26 -18.44 14.63
C CYS A 279 15.37 -18.09 13.42
N LEU A 280 14.13 -18.59 13.42
CA LEU A 280 13.12 -18.30 12.40
C LEU A 280 12.92 -16.80 12.18
N LEU A 281 12.79 -16.02 13.27
CA LEU A 281 12.61 -14.57 13.18
C LEU A 281 13.77 -13.88 12.42
N ARG A 282 15.02 -14.34 12.62
CA ARG A 282 16.18 -13.81 11.87
C ARG A 282 16.20 -14.23 10.43
N SER A 283 15.87 -15.49 10.15
CA SER A 283 15.72 -15.97 8.77
C SER A 283 14.71 -15.12 8.01
N THR A 284 13.54 -14.85 8.60
CA THR A 284 12.50 -13.99 8.04
C THR A 284 13.01 -12.57 7.79
N ILE A 285 13.70 -11.96 8.75
CA ILE A 285 14.27 -10.61 8.59
C ILE A 285 15.30 -10.55 7.46
N ASN A 286 16.19 -11.55 7.37
CA ASN A 286 17.21 -11.61 6.33
C ASN A 286 16.59 -11.79 4.95
N LYS A 287 15.57 -12.64 4.83
CA LYS A 287 14.79 -12.82 3.60
C LYS A 287 14.16 -11.49 3.15
N LEU A 288 13.49 -10.77 4.05
CA LEU A 288 12.89 -9.47 3.73
C LEU A 288 13.93 -8.42 3.29
N LYS A 289 15.14 -8.45 3.86
CA LYS A 289 16.23 -7.57 3.43
C LYS A 289 16.74 -7.90 2.02
N GLN A 290 16.69 -9.16 1.60
CA GLN A 290 17.16 -9.61 0.29
C GLN A 290 16.13 -9.36 -0.82
N GLU A 291 14.84 -9.46 -0.50
CA GLU A 291 13.77 -9.37 -1.51
C GLU A 291 13.44 -7.92 -1.93
N ARG A 292 13.80 -6.92 -1.11
CA ARG A 292 13.42 -5.51 -1.32
C ARG A 292 14.43 -4.73 -2.17
N CYS A 293 13.92 -3.70 -2.85
CA CYS A 293 14.76 -2.72 -3.56
C CYS A 293 15.58 -1.83 -2.62
N ILE A 294 15.16 -1.68 -1.36
CA ILE A 294 15.89 -0.97 -0.31
C ILE A 294 16.18 -1.90 0.86
N THR A 295 17.33 -1.72 1.51
CA THR A 295 17.64 -2.43 2.75
C THR A 295 16.96 -1.72 3.93
N PRO A 296 15.96 -2.33 4.59
CA PRO A 296 15.29 -1.69 5.70
C PRO A 296 16.18 -1.55 6.94
N LYS A 297 15.95 -0.46 7.69
CA LYS A 297 16.56 -0.25 9.01
C LYS A 297 15.98 -1.26 10.00
N LEU A 298 16.83 -1.97 10.73
CA LEU A 298 16.41 -2.97 11.71
C LEU A 298 16.63 -2.45 13.14
N ILE A 299 15.59 -2.50 13.97
CA ILE A 299 15.58 -1.96 15.33
C ILE A 299 15.14 -3.06 16.30
N PHE A 300 15.84 -3.19 17.43
CA PHE A 300 15.46 -4.05 18.56
C PHE A 300 15.04 -3.17 19.73
N ILE A 301 13.92 -3.50 20.35
CA ILE A 301 13.38 -2.75 21.48
C ILE A 301 12.96 -3.74 22.56
N ARG A 302 13.45 -3.56 23.79
CA ARG A 302 12.93 -4.19 25.01
C ARG A 302 11.94 -3.27 25.70
N GLY A 303 10.68 -3.67 25.77
CA GLY A 303 9.65 -2.97 26.52
C GLY A 303 10.05 -2.80 27.99
N GLY A 304 9.88 -1.59 28.50
CA GLY A 304 10.23 -1.22 29.88
C GLY A 304 11.71 -0.91 30.13
N GLN A 305 12.61 -1.17 29.17
CA GLN A 305 14.03 -0.81 29.26
C GLN A 305 14.42 0.24 28.20
N ASP A 306 14.03 0.00 26.95
CA ASP A 306 14.32 0.88 25.83
C ASP A 306 13.16 1.82 25.55
N ASP A 307 13.43 2.92 24.83
CA ASP A 307 12.38 3.81 24.33
C ASP A 307 11.54 3.10 23.25
N ALA A 308 10.27 2.82 23.58
CA ALA A 308 9.32 2.16 22.70
C ALA A 308 8.57 3.12 21.77
N SER A 309 8.82 4.44 21.86
CA SER A 309 8.11 5.47 21.09
C SER A 309 8.10 5.18 19.58
N VAL A 310 9.22 4.69 19.03
CA VAL A 310 9.36 4.35 17.61
C VAL A 310 8.40 3.23 17.20
N PHE A 311 8.19 2.23 18.06
CA PHE A 311 7.25 1.14 17.80
C PHE A 311 5.80 1.59 18.01
N GLU A 312 5.53 2.32 19.09
CA GLU A 312 4.18 2.82 19.41
C GLU A 312 3.65 3.77 18.32
N ASN A 313 4.51 4.56 17.69
CA ASN A 313 4.15 5.42 16.57
C ASN A 313 3.61 4.66 15.34
N TYR A 314 3.84 3.35 15.25
CA TYR A 314 3.26 2.50 14.20
C TYR A 314 1.94 1.84 14.59
N LEU A 315 1.45 2.02 15.83
CA LEU A 315 0.12 1.60 16.26
C LEU A 315 -0.93 2.62 15.79
N ILE A 316 -0.99 2.81 14.47
CA ILE A 316 -1.70 3.89 13.81
C ILE A 316 -3.22 3.84 13.97
N GLU A 317 -3.81 2.82 14.60
CA GLU A 317 -5.25 2.79 14.88
C GLU A 317 -5.63 3.55 16.17
N GLU A 318 -4.65 3.88 16.99
CA GLU A 318 -4.82 4.57 18.28
C GLU A 318 -5.01 6.07 18.12
N GLN A 319 -5.82 6.69 18.98
CA GLN A 319 -6.11 8.13 18.91
C GLN A 319 -4.88 9.00 19.18
N ASP A 320 -4.02 8.60 20.12
CA ASP A 320 -2.86 9.37 20.59
C ASP A 320 -1.60 9.20 19.72
N VAL A 321 -1.61 8.29 18.75
CA VAL A 321 -0.45 7.98 17.88
C VAL A 321 -0.29 9.02 16.77
N ASN A 322 -0.07 10.29 17.14
CA ASN A 322 0.35 11.36 16.25
C ASN A 322 1.08 12.38 17.14
N GLY A 323 2.42 12.37 17.09
CA GLY A 323 3.35 13.06 18.01
C GLY A 323 3.26 14.58 18.18
N THR A 324 2.07 15.16 18.17
CA THR A 324 1.81 16.56 18.52
C THR A 324 1.24 16.74 19.92
N GLY A 325 0.78 15.67 20.61
CA GLY A 325 0.15 15.79 21.94
C GLY A 325 -1.11 16.68 21.93
N LEU A 326 -1.60 17.07 20.75
CA LEU A 326 -2.83 17.79 20.55
C LEU A 326 -3.96 16.76 20.54
N THR A 327 -4.87 16.88 21.50
CA THR A 327 -5.97 15.96 21.82
C THR A 327 -7.07 15.85 20.76
N SER A 328 -6.77 16.19 19.50
CA SER A 328 -7.72 16.11 18.39
C SER A 328 -7.15 15.21 17.31
N VAL A 329 -7.11 13.91 17.57
CA VAL A 329 -6.68 12.94 16.58
C VAL A 329 -7.59 11.72 16.64
N MET A 330 -8.35 11.57 15.56
CA MET A 330 -9.38 10.56 15.34
C MET A 330 -8.75 9.16 15.25
N GLY A 331 -9.20 8.23 16.09
CA GLY A 331 -8.84 6.82 15.98
C GLY A 331 -9.60 6.16 14.83
N PHE A 332 -9.27 4.91 14.49
CA PHE A 332 -9.90 4.25 13.34
C PHE A 332 -11.43 4.12 13.48
N VAL A 333 -11.93 3.86 14.70
CA VAL A 333 -13.38 3.78 14.96
C VAL A 333 -14.05 5.12 14.75
N SER A 334 -13.49 6.19 15.32
CA SER A 334 -14.01 7.56 15.14
C SER A 334 -13.94 8.02 13.68
N PHE A 335 -12.99 7.51 12.90
CA PHE A 335 -12.92 7.74 11.46
C PHE A 335 -14.06 7.10 10.69
N LEU A 336 -14.47 5.88 11.06
CA LEU A 336 -15.65 5.26 10.45
C LEU A 336 -16.94 6.00 10.82
N GLU A 337 -17.03 6.54 12.05
CA GLU A 337 -18.15 7.40 12.46
C GLU A 337 -18.21 8.70 11.66
N ASP A 338 -17.06 9.35 11.44
CA ASP A 338 -16.93 10.54 10.59
C ASP A 338 -17.37 10.27 9.15
N ILE A 339 -16.86 9.18 8.54
CA ILE A 339 -17.29 8.74 7.19
C ILE A 339 -18.79 8.48 7.16
N THR A 340 -19.36 7.87 8.20
CA THR A 340 -20.81 7.63 8.29
C THR A 340 -21.58 8.95 8.22
N GLN A 341 -21.14 9.95 8.99
CA GLN A 341 -21.78 11.26 9.00
C GLN A 341 -21.63 11.98 7.65
N SER A 342 -20.45 11.96 7.05
CA SER A 342 -20.21 12.58 5.74
C SER A 342 -20.99 11.91 4.61
N VAL A 343 -21.17 10.58 4.65
CA VAL A 343 -22.04 9.86 3.70
C VAL A 343 -23.50 10.30 3.88
N LEU A 344 -23.99 10.42 5.12
CA LEU A 344 -25.34 10.92 5.38
C LEU A 344 -25.55 12.36 4.89
N GLU A 345 -24.51 13.19 4.92
CA GLU A 345 -24.55 14.56 4.39
C GLU A 345 -24.48 14.59 2.87
N TYR A 346 -23.63 13.77 2.26
CA TYR A 346 -23.50 13.66 0.81
C TYR A 346 -24.77 13.14 0.13
N MET A 347 -25.52 12.25 0.81
CA MET A 347 -26.74 11.64 0.28
C MET A 347 -28.03 12.43 0.54
N LYS A 348 -27.96 13.56 1.25
CA LYS A 348 -29.06 14.53 1.40
C LYS A 348 -29.09 15.46 0.21
#